data_AF-A0A367RI52-F1
#
_entry.id   AF-A0A367RI52-F1
#
_cell.length_a   1.000
_cell.length_b   1.000
_cell.length_c   1.000
_cell.angle_alpha   90.00
_cell.angle_beta   90.00
_cell.angle_gamma   90.00
#
_symmetry.space_group_name_H-M   'P 1'
#
loop_
_entity.id
_entity.type
_entity.pdbx_description
1 polymer ?
#
loop_
_entity_poly.entity_id
_entity_poly.type
_entity_poly.pdbx_seq_one_letter_code
_entity_poly.pdbx_strand_id
1 'polypeptide(L)'
;MTLIQLWRFITIMLASFSLSLSMAHLLELPRRMQFDQELWVKVTVFENVYRYFGSVGAAFEIGSVLAAIVLAFLVRKRGSTFYWTLGGAILLVLALVSWVIFVAPMNAEFATWLTNPVPSNWTRYRNQWEYAHAVNALVKIIGFSSLVISVLVETAKRKVAHSNHL
;
A
#
# COMPACT_ATOMS: atom_id res chain seq x y z
N MET A 1 5.86 -23.90 13.01
CA MET A 1 4.95 -22.95 12.33
C MET A 1 4.34 -23.65 11.12
N THR A 2 3.01 -23.64 10.92
CA THR A 2 2.36 -24.25 9.75
C THR A 2 2.58 -23.40 8.50
N LEU A 3 2.42 -23.99 7.30
CA LEU A 3 2.53 -23.27 6.02
C LEU A 3 1.65 -22.01 5.98
N ILE A 4 0.40 -22.09 6.44
CA ILE A 4 -0.52 -20.94 6.46
C ILE A 4 -0.10 -19.88 7.47
N GLN A 5 0.46 -20.27 8.62
CA GLN A 5 0.99 -19.30 9.58
C GLN A 5 2.19 -18.55 9.01
N LEU A 6 3.08 -19.26 8.29
CA LEU A 6 4.21 -18.63 7.58
C LEU A 6 3.72 -17.62 6.55
N TRP A 7 2.79 -18.01 5.68
CA TRP A 7 2.27 -17.10 4.65
C TRP A 7 1.49 -15.92 5.23
N ARG A 8 0.77 -16.10 6.34
CA ARG A 8 0.16 -14.98 7.07
C ARG A 8 1.20 -13.99 7.57
N PHE A 9 2.26 -14.49 8.20
CA PHE A 9 3.34 -13.65 8.69
C PHE A 9 3.98 -12.85 7.55
N ILE A 10 4.39 -13.53 6.47
CA ILE A 10 4.98 -12.89 5.28
C ILE A 10 4.03 -11.83 4.70
N THR A 11 2.77 -12.18 4.49
CA THR A 11 1.77 -11.27 3.89
C THR A 11 1.55 -10.04 4.76
N ILE A 12 1.39 -10.21 6.07
CA ILE A 12 1.15 -9.09 7.00
C ILE A 12 2.36 -8.17 7.08
N MET A 13 3.57 -8.73 7.13
CA MET A 13 4.81 -7.93 7.18
C MET A 13 5.03 -7.14 5.89
N LEU A 14 4.83 -7.76 4.72
CA LEU A 14 4.97 -7.05 3.44
C LEU A 14 3.89 -5.99 3.26
N ALA A 15 2.64 -6.30 3.61
CA ALA A 15 1.54 -5.35 3.54
C ALA A 15 1.73 -4.18 4.51
N SER A 16 2.26 -4.42 5.72
CA SER A 16 2.55 -3.35 6.68
C SER A 16 3.67 -2.44 6.18
N PHE A 17 4.76 -2.97 5.63
CA PHE A 17 5.83 -2.17 5.04
C PHE A 17 5.35 -1.34 3.84
N SER A 18 4.55 -1.93 2.95
CA SER A 18 3.94 -1.19 1.83
C SER A 18 3.01 -0.09 2.33
N LEU A 19 2.20 -0.36 3.37
CA LEU A 19 1.32 0.63 3.98
C LEU A 19 2.11 1.76 4.64
N SER A 20 3.20 1.47 5.37
CA SER A 20 3.99 2.49 6.07
C SER A 20 4.49 3.58 5.13
N LEU A 21 4.89 3.24 3.91
CA LEU A 21 5.34 4.20 2.89
C LEU A 21 4.19 5.10 2.42
N SER A 22 3.01 4.53 2.16
CA SER A 22 1.83 5.32 1.79
C SER A 22 1.31 6.15 2.96
N MET A 23 1.42 5.65 4.19
CA MET A 23 1.03 6.37 5.40
C MET A 23 1.90 7.61 5.63
N ALA A 24 3.20 7.54 5.33
CA ALA A 24 4.08 8.71 5.37
C ALA A 24 3.55 9.84 4.47
N HIS A 25 3.21 9.53 3.21
CA HIS A 25 2.59 10.50 2.30
C HIS A 25 1.27 11.07 2.85
N LEU A 26 0.40 10.21 3.39
CA LEU A 26 -0.88 10.66 3.95
C LEU A 26 -0.70 11.64 5.12
N LEU A 27 0.27 11.40 6.01
CA LEU A 27 0.53 12.26 7.17
C LEU A 27 1.27 13.54 6.82
N GLU A 28 2.12 13.52 5.79
CA GLU A 28 2.84 14.70 5.30
C GLU A 28 1.94 15.64 4.47
N LEU A 29 0.87 15.11 3.86
CA LEU A 29 -0.03 15.81 2.95
C LEU A 29 -0.44 17.20 3.45
N PRO A 30 -0.98 17.39 4.67
CA PRO A 30 -1.48 18.70 5.10
C PRO A 30 -0.41 19.79 5.08
N ARG A 31 0.85 19.43 5.39
CA ARG A 31 1.98 20.35 5.39
C ARG A 31 2.52 20.57 3.98
N ARG A 32 2.68 19.51 3.20
CA ARG A 32 3.19 19.61 1.83
C ARG A 32 2.25 20.38 0.89
N MET A 33 0.96 20.38 1.18
CA MET A 33 -0.02 21.18 0.43
C MET A 33 0.14 22.70 0.64
N GLN A 34 0.87 23.14 1.67
CA GLN A 34 1.17 24.55 1.96
C GLN A 34 2.50 25.03 1.35
N PHE A 35 3.30 24.12 0.78
CA PHE A 35 4.59 24.49 0.19
C PHE A 35 4.38 25.30 -1.09
N ASP A 36 5.25 26.29 -1.29
CA ASP A 36 5.40 26.96 -2.58
C ASP A 36 6.07 26.03 -3.61
N GLN A 37 6.15 26.52 -4.85
CA GLN A 37 6.70 25.75 -5.96
C GLN A 37 8.17 25.38 -5.73
N GLU A 38 8.98 26.34 -5.29
CA GLU A 38 10.42 26.15 -5.14
C GLU A 38 10.70 25.06 -4.10
N LEU A 39 10.08 25.16 -2.93
CA LEU A 39 10.27 24.19 -1.85
C LEU A 39 9.75 22.81 -2.23
N TRP A 40 8.53 22.72 -2.79
CA TRP A 40 7.95 21.41 -3.12
C TRP A 40 8.76 20.69 -4.19
N VAL A 41 9.15 21.39 -5.26
CA VAL A 41 9.93 20.81 -6.36
C VAL A 41 11.33 20.45 -5.88
N LYS A 42 11.99 21.30 -5.10
CA LYS A 42 13.32 21.02 -4.54
C LYS A 42 13.32 19.71 -3.76
N VAL A 43 12.43 19.57 -2.78
CA VAL A 43 12.40 18.39 -1.90
C VAL A 43 11.98 17.13 -2.65
N THR A 44 10.96 17.22 -3.50
CA THR A 44 10.32 16.04 -4.11
C THR A 44 11.02 15.57 -5.37
N VAL A 45 11.51 16.49 -6.20
CA VAL A 45 12.02 16.20 -7.55
C VAL A 45 13.54 16.22 -7.57
N PHE A 46 14.17 17.30 -7.12
CA PHE A 46 15.62 17.47 -7.20
C PHE A 46 16.37 16.66 -6.13
N GLU A 47 16.04 16.87 -4.85
CA GLU A 47 16.61 16.09 -3.74
C GLU A 47 16.05 14.66 -3.73
N ASN A 48 14.87 14.46 -4.33
CA ASN A 48 14.23 13.17 -4.51
C ASN A 48 14.19 12.35 -3.21
N VAL A 49 13.68 12.95 -2.13
CA VAL A 49 13.58 12.31 -0.81
C VAL A 49 12.84 10.96 -0.84
N TYR A 50 11.97 10.75 -1.83
CA TYR A 50 11.22 9.50 -2.03
C TYR A 50 11.89 8.50 -2.97
N ARG A 51 13.17 8.66 -3.34
CA ARG A 51 13.87 7.76 -4.27
C ARG A 51 13.72 6.28 -3.91
N TYR A 52 13.86 5.92 -2.63
CA TYR A 52 13.73 4.53 -2.17
C TYR A 52 12.29 4.05 -2.05
N PHE A 53 11.31 4.95 -2.03
CA PHE A 53 9.90 4.60 -2.05
C PHE A 53 9.54 4.00 -3.42
N GLY A 54 10.16 4.50 -4.50
CA GLY A 54 9.97 3.96 -5.85
C GLY A 54 10.58 2.57 -6.06
N SER A 55 11.75 2.28 -5.46
CA SER A 55 12.43 0.99 -5.65
C SER A 55 12.08 -0.04 -4.57
N VAL A 56 12.46 0.25 -3.32
CA VAL A 56 12.21 -0.64 -2.17
C VAL A 56 10.70 -0.73 -1.90
N GLY A 57 9.99 0.38 -2.00
CA GLY A 57 8.54 0.39 -1.85
C GLY A 57 7.80 -0.45 -2.90
N ALA A 58 8.25 -0.42 -4.16
CA ALA A 58 7.69 -1.29 -5.19
C ALA A 58 7.90 -2.78 -4.87
N ALA A 59 9.06 -3.15 -4.32
CA ALA A 59 9.30 -4.53 -3.89
C ALA A 59 8.34 -4.96 -2.77
N PHE A 60 8.08 -4.10 -1.77
CA PHE A 60 7.09 -4.40 -0.73
C PHE A 60 5.67 -4.44 -1.27
N GLU A 61 5.29 -3.54 -2.16
CA GLU A 61 3.95 -3.48 -2.73
C GLU A 61 3.65 -4.71 -3.59
N ILE A 62 4.51 -5.03 -4.56
CA ILE A 62 4.37 -6.23 -5.41
C ILE A 62 4.44 -7.49 -4.54
N GLY A 63 5.40 -7.56 -3.61
CA GLY A 63 5.53 -8.69 -2.70
C GLY A 63 4.28 -8.92 -1.85
N SER A 64 3.66 -7.85 -1.33
CA SER A 64 2.44 -7.93 -0.53
C SER A 64 1.24 -8.44 -1.35
N VAL A 65 1.11 -8.00 -2.61
CA VAL A 65 0.06 -8.46 -3.52
C VAL A 65 0.21 -9.95 -3.82
N LEU A 66 1.41 -10.38 -4.23
CA LEU A 66 1.67 -11.79 -4.55
C LEU A 66 1.46 -12.68 -3.33
N ALA A 67 1.95 -12.26 -2.17
CA ALA A 67 1.77 -13.01 -0.93
C ALA A 67 0.30 -13.12 -0.50
N ALA A 68 -0.47 -12.03 -0.63
CA ALA A 68 -1.89 -12.04 -0.32
C ALA A 68 -2.71 -12.94 -1.27
N ILE A 69 -2.37 -12.98 -2.56
CA ILE A 69 -3.00 -13.88 -3.55
C ILE A 69 -2.72 -15.34 -3.19
N VAL A 70 -1.46 -15.68 -2.90
CA VAL A 70 -1.09 -17.04 -2.48
C VAL A 70 -1.81 -17.40 -1.18
N LEU A 71 -1.82 -16.50 -0.20
CA LEU A 71 -2.51 -16.73 1.06
C LEU A 71 -4.02 -16.96 0.85
N ALA A 72 -4.68 -16.14 0.03
CA ALA A 72 -6.10 -16.30 -0.31
C ALA A 72 -6.37 -17.68 -0.91
N PHE A 73 -5.51 -18.15 -1.82
CA PHE A 73 -5.60 -19.50 -2.36
C PHE A 73 -5.42 -20.59 -1.29
N LEU A 74 -4.45 -20.43 -0.38
CA LEU A 74 -4.20 -21.40 0.68
C LEU A 74 -5.36 -21.50 1.69
N VAL A 75 -6.07 -20.40 1.94
CA VAL A 75 -7.21 -20.37 2.87
C VAL A 75 -8.57 -20.54 2.18
N ARG A 76 -8.63 -20.82 0.88
CA ARG A 76 -9.88 -20.85 0.05
C ARG A 76 -11.02 -21.73 0.58
N LYS A 77 -10.71 -22.75 1.38
CA LYS A 77 -11.70 -23.66 1.99
C LYS A 77 -12.05 -23.30 3.45
N ARG A 78 -11.63 -22.14 3.96
CA ARG A 78 -11.78 -21.75 5.38
C ARG A 78 -12.94 -20.77 5.66
N GLY A 79 -13.97 -20.78 4.80
CA GLY A 79 -15.18 -19.98 4.98
C GLY A 79 -14.90 -18.49 5.11
N SER A 80 -15.42 -17.81 6.13
CA SER A 80 -15.24 -16.36 6.32
C SER A 80 -13.78 -15.89 6.33
N THR A 81 -12.83 -16.71 6.76
CA THR A 81 -11.39 -16.38 6.67
C THR A 81 -10.95 -16.13 5.24
N PHE A 82 -11.46 -16.91 4.27
CA PHE A 82 -11.17 -16.70 2.86
C PHE A 82 -11.67 -15.34 2.36
N TYR A 83 -12.92 -14.97 2.64
CA TYR A 83 -13.49 -13.72 2.14
C TYR A 83 -12.76 -12.48 2.67
N TRP A 84 -12.35 -12.49 3.95
CA TRP A 84 -11.52 -11.41 4.50
C TRP A 84 -10.13 -11.35 3.87
N THR A 85 -9.48 -12.50 3.65
CA THR A 85 -8.19 -12.54 2.97
C THR A 85 -8.30 -12.10 1.50
N LEU A 86 -9.34 -12.53 0.79
CA LEU A 86 -9.61 -12.17 -0.60
C LEU A 86 -9.89 -10.67 -0.74
N GLY A 87 -10.74 -10.11 0.14
CA GLY A 87 -11.00 -8.67 0.17
C GLY A 87 -9.72 -7.86 0.40
N GLY A 88 -8.87 -8.30 1.33
CA GLY A 88 -7.54 -7.72 1.54
C GLY A 88 -6.65 -7.78 0.29
N ALA A 89 -6.58 -8.94 -0.36
CA ALA A 89 -5.80 -9.12 -1.59
C ALA A 89 -6.29 -8.21 -2.74
N ILE A 90 -7.61 -8.13 -2.94
CA ILE A 90 -8.22 -7.25 -3.96
C ILE A 90 -7.86 -5.79 -3.70
N LEU A 91 -7.96 -5.33 -2.44
CA LEU A 91 -7.63 -3.94 -2.09
C LEU A 91 -6.14 -3.62 -2.30
N LEU A 92 -5.23 -4.56 -2.02
CA LEU A 92 -3.81 -4.40 -2.32
C LEU A 92 -3.55 -4.32 -3.84
N VAL A 93 -4.25 -5.12 -4.65
CA VAL A 93 -4.19 -5.03 -6.12
C VAL A 93 -4.71 -3.68 -6.60
N LEU A 94 -5.84 -3.21 -6.07
CA LEU A 94 -6.41 -1.92 -6.42
C LEU A 94 -5.48 -0.75 -6.06
N ALA A 95 -4.78 -0.83 -4.93
CA ALA A 95 -3.77 0.17 -4.56
C ALA A 95 -2.60 0.20 -5.56
N LEU A 96 -2.08 -0.97 -5.95
CA LEU A 96 -1.01 -1.06 -6.95
C LEU A 96 -1.47 -0.51 -8.31
N VAL A 97 -2.67 -0.87 -8.76
CA VAL A 97 -3.24 -0.36 -10.02
C VAL A 97 -3.43 1.15 -9.96
N SER A 98 -3.96 1.67 -8.86
CA SER A 98 -4.10 3.10 -8.60
C SER A 98 -2.75 3.82 -8.65
N TRP A 99 -1.71 3.27 -8.03
CA TRP A 99 -0.35 3.84 -8.14
C TRP A 99 0.15 3.89 -9.59
N VAL A 100 -0.02 2.81 -10.35
CA VAL A 100 0.39 2.75 -11.77
C VAL A 100 -0.34 3.79 -12.61
N ILE A 101 -1.64 3.99 -12.38
CA ILE A 101 -2.46 4.90 -13.18
C ILE A 101 -2.25 6.37 -12.80
N PHE A 102 -2.13 6.68 -11.50
CA PHE A 102 -2.19 8.05 -11.03
C PHE A 102 -0.85 8.62 -10.54
N VAL A 103 0.05 7.78 -10.01
CA VAL A 103 1.34 8.22 -9.45
C VAL A 103 2.47 8.03 -10.44
N ALA A 104 2.57 6.86 -11.09
CA ALA A 104 3.67 6.56 -11.99
C ALA A 104 3.82 7.57 -13.15
N PRO A 105 2.75 8.08 -13.79
CA PRO A 105 2.88 9.09 -14.83
C PRO A 105 3.42 10.41 -14.31
N MET A 106 3.10 10.78 -13.06
CA MET A 106 3.63 12.00 -12.43
C MET A 106 5.11 11.84 -12.11
N ASN A 107 5.58 10.67 -11.68
CA ASN A 107 7.01 10.40 -11.52
C ASN A 107 7.78 10.53 -12.84
N ALA A 108 7.19 10.05 -13.95
CA ALA A 108 7.77 10.20 -15.27
C ALA A 108 7.84 11.68 -15.70
N GLU A 109 6.78 12.44 -15.45
CA GLU A 109 6.75 13.89 -15.68
C GLU A 109 7.82 14.62 -14.86
N PHE A 110 7.94 14.34 -13.56
CA PHE A 110 8.94 14.96 -12.69
C PHE A 110 10.38 14.71 -13.14
N ALA A 111 10.66 13.56 -13.76
CA ALA A 111 11.98 13.28 -14.33
C ALA A 111 12.34 14.26 -15.46
N THR A 112 11.36 14.78 -16.20
CA THR A 112 11.59 15.79 -17.25
C THR A 112 11.98 17.14 -16.66
N TRP A 113 11.49 17.47 -15.45
CA TRP A 113 11.74 18.76 -14.78
C TRP A 113 13.18 18.89 -14.27
N LEU A 114 13.95 17.81 -14.25
CA LEU A 114 15.38 17.85 -13.89
C LEU A 114 16.22 18.62 -14.91
N THR A 115 15.75 18.71 -16.16
CA THR A 115 16.48 19.34 -17.27
C THR A 115 15.65 20.37 -18.03
N ASN A 116 14.37 20.53 -17.69
CA ASN A 116 13.46 21.47 -18.33
C ASN A 116 12.82 22.39 -17.28
N PRO A 117 12.35 23.59 -17.68
CA PRO A 117 11.60 24.46 -16.79
C PRO A 117 10.37 23.76 -16.20
N VAL A 118 10.12 23.98 -14.91
CA VAL A 118 8.93 23.47 -14.23
C VAL A 118 7.68 24.12 -14.85
N PRO A 119 6.63 23.35 -15.21
CA PRO A 119 5.41 23.91 -15.78
C PRO A 119 4.75 24.97 -14.88
N SER A 120 4.16 26.00 -15.48
CA SER A 120 3.45 27.06 -14.72
C SER A 120 2.24 26.53 -13.94
N ASN A 121 1.64 25.43 -14.41
CA ASN A 121 0.54 24.72 -13.76
C ASN A 121 1.00 23.54 -12.88
N TRP A 122 2.23 23.59 -12.34
CA TRP A 122 2.84 22.54 -11.51
C TRP A 122 1.94 21.99 -10.40
N THR A 123 1.07 22.83 -9.82
CA THR A 123 0.14 22.45 -8.75
C THR A 123 -0.81 21.34 -9.18
N ARG A 124 -1.18 21.25 -10.47
CA ARG A 124 -1.98 20.13 -11.00
C ARG A 124 -1.26 18.80 -10.81
N TYR A 125 0.02 18.74 -11.17
CA TYR A 125 0.83 17.53 -11.07
C TYR A 125 1.10 17.16 -9.61
N ARG A 126 1.43 18.15 -8.77
CA ARG A 126 1.52 17.96 -7.31
C ARG A 126 0.23 17.35 -6.78
N ASN A 127 -0.90 18.00 -7.03
CA ASN A 127 -2.18 17.60 -6.44
C ASN A 127 -2.52 16.16 -6.84
N GLN A 128 -2.36 15.81 -8.13
CA GLN A 128 -2.57 14.44 -8.57
C GLN A 128 -1.67 13.44 -7.83
N TRP A 129 -0.36 13.72 -7.75
CA TRP A 129 0.59 12.83 -7.11
C TRP A 129 0.34 12.68 -5.60
N GLU A 130 0.13 13.80 -4.89
CA GLU A 130 -0.10 13.84 -3.44
C GLU A 130 -1.43 13.16 -3.05
N TYR A 131 -2.52 13.51 -3.72
CA TYR A 131 -3.82 12.91 -3.42
C TYR A 131 -3.89 11.44 -3.83
N ALA A 132 -3.25 11.03 -4.92
CA ALA A 132 -3.21 9.62 -5.30
C ALA A 132 -2.48 8.77 -4.25
N HIS A 133 -1.37 9.25 -3.68
CA HIS A 133 -0.71 8.58 -2.56
C HIS A 133 -1.58 8.51 -1.31
N ALA A 134 -2.28 9.60 -0.98
CA ALA A 134 -3.21 9.62 0.15
C ALA A 134 -4.36 8.62 -0.02
N VAL A 135 -4.97 8.56 -1.21
CA VAL A 135 -6.00 7.56 -1.54
C VAL A 135 -5.43 6.14 -1.44
N ASN A 136 -4.23 5.90 -1.98
CA ASN A 136 -3.55 4.61 -1.85
C ASN A 136 -3.32 4.20 -0.39
N ALA A 137 -2.96 5.14 0.48
CA ALA A 137 -2.82 4.87 1.90
C ALA A 137 -4.14 4.39 2.52
N LEU A 138 -5.25 5.07 2.24
CA LEU A 138 -6.57 4.68 2.76
C LEU A 138 -7.01 3.30 2.25
N VAL A 139 -6.82 3.01 0.95
CA VAL A 139 -7.12 1.69 0.38
C VAL A 139 -6.27 0.60 1.05
N LYS A 140 -4.97 0.85 1.24
CA LYS A 140 -4.07 -0.09 1.92
C LYS A 140 -4.41 -0.28 3.39
N ILE A 141 -4.90 0.74 4.11
CA ILE A 141 -5.39 0.60 5.49
C ILE A 141 -6.53 -0.41 5.53
N ILE A 142 -7.54 -0.26 4.67
CA ILE A 142 -8.69 -1.16 4.63
C ILE A 142 -8.26 -2.57 4.22
N GLY A 143 -7.36 -2.69 3.24
CA GLY A 143 -6.80 -3.96 2.79
C GLY A 143 -6.04 -4.69 3.89
N PHE A 144 -5.14 -3.98 4.57
CA PHE A 144 -4.38 -4.50 5.71
C PHE A 144 -5.28 -4.89 6.87
N SER A 145 -6.25 -4.05 7.26
CA SER A 145 -7.24 -4.38 8.28
C SER A 145 -8.00 -5.66 7.94
N SER A 146 -8.39 -5.86 6.68
CA SER A 146 -9.05 -7.09 6.24
C SER A 146 -8.17 -8.33 6.42
N LEU A 147 -6.87 -8.23 6.11
CA LEU A 147 -5.90 -9.30 6.34
C LEU A 147 -5.74 -9.62 7.82
N VAL A 148 -5.66 -8.61 8.69
CA VAL A 148 -5.61 -8.80 10.15
C VAL A 148 -6.88 -9.45 10.68
N ILE A 149 -8.06 -8.96 10.28
CA ILE A 149 -9.36 -9.55 10.64
C ILE A 149 -9.44 -11.01 10.21
N SER A 150 -8.92 -11.37 9.02
CA SER A 150 -8.90 -12.76 8.56
C SER A 150 -8.16 -13.71 9.53
N VAL A 151 -7.09 -13.21 10.18
CA VAL A 151 -6.35 -13.96 11.20
C VAL A 151 -7.15 -14.05 12.49
N LEU A 152 -7.73 -12.96 12.97
CA LEU A 152 -8.53 -12.92 14.19
C LEU A 152 -9.73 -13.86 14.11
N VAL A 153 -10.45 -13.85 12.98
CA VAL A 153 -11.62 -14.71 12.73
C VAL A 153 -11.24 -16.19 12.74
N GLU A 154 -10.12 -16.58 12.11
CA GLU A 154 -9.66 -17.97 12.13
C GLU A 154 -9.28 -18.41 13.55
N THR A 155 -8.57 -17.57 14.29
CA THR A 155 -8.11 -17.88 15.65
C THR A 155 -9.29 -18.08 16.59
N ALA A 156 -10.31 -17.22 16.51
CA ALA A 156 -11.54 -17.36 17.30
C ALA A 156 -12.25 -18.69 17.01
N LYS A 157 -12.42 -19.06 15.73
CA LYS A 157 -13.05 -20.33 15.34
C LYS A 157 -12.30 -21.55 15.88
N ARG A 158 -10.97 -21.54 15.82
CA ARG A 158 -10.14 -22.64 16.35
C ARG A 158 -10.29 -22.80 17.86
N LYS A 159 -10.38 -21.68 18.60
CA LYS A 159 -10.59 -21.69 20.05
C LYS A 159 -11.93 -22.33 20.42
N VAL A 160 -13.00 -21.94 19.74
CA VAL A 160 -14.35 -22.50 19.96
C VAL A 160 -14.40 -24.00 19.64
N ALA A 161 -13.77 -24.43 18.54
CA ALA A 161 -13.70 -25.85 18.20
C ALA A 161 -12.97 -26.65 19.29
N HIS A 162 -11.86 -26.13 19.83
CA HIS A 162 -11.11 -26.80 20.89
C HIS A 162 -11.91 -26.91 22.20
N SER A 163 -12.64 -25.87 22.60
CA SER A 163 -13.47 -25.91 23.82
C SER A 163 -14.64 -26.89 23.73
N ASN A 164 -15.14 -27.18 22.52
CA ASN A 164 -16.26 -28.11 22.33
C ASN A 164 -15.82 -29.60 22.33
N HIS A 165 -14.51 -29.87 22.37
CA HIS A 165 -13.94 -31.22 22.38
C HIS A 165 -13.31 -31.61 23.73
N LEU A 166 -13.46 -30.75 24.75
CA LEU A 166 -13.13 -31.00 26.15
C LEU A 166 -14.43 -31.24 26.93
#